data_AF-T1B7W8-F1
#
_entry.id   AF-T1B7W8-F1
#
_cell.length_a   1.000
_cell.length_b   1.000
_cell.length_c   1.000
_cell.angle_alpha   90.00
_cell.angle_beta   90.00
_cell.angle_gamma   90.00
#
_symmetry.space_group_name_H-M   'P 1'
#
loop_
_entity.id
_entity.type
_entity.pdbx_description
1 polymer ?
#
loop_
_entity_poly.entity_id
_entity_poly.type
_entity_poly.pdbx_seq_one_letter_code
_entity_poly.pdbx_strand_id
1 'polypeptide(L)'
;LGPMKVALNNAGATPPAPYAIVPNHDSLLNDSDLVFIDAVGTGYSHVVGKGNDKMFWGVDQDVKSFSQFIQRYLTQFNRWNSPKFLLGESYGTTRSAALVEYLQDQGVSMNGVVLQSSILNYGLLMPGSDTKYELYLPTYTALAWYHHKLPGNPGTDLPALLAKVQTFALGEYAHALAQGENLSSSERDAVAAKLHEYTGLPLEYIKRANLRIEASNFRKELMLPERESIGRYDGRYAGLDINAIGSTPDFDPSDQFVSPGFTTAFNWYLSNVLKYHSERPYKVMNDKVIGEWDWHHAVPGLGWKLPLPYVAGDLGAALRKNPYLRVLSANGYFDLATPYFATEYDLDHMMLEPQLRSHVEFTFYDSGHMIYLNPQALAAYHTDLNRFYRSTLAVDAAGDKQ
;
A
#
# COMPACT_ATOMS: atom_id res chain seq x y z
N LEU A 1 11.33 9.63 -4.34
CA LEU A 1 11.46 10.63 -3.25
C LEU A 1 12.86 11.25 -3.17
N GLY A 2 13.95 10.46 -3.08
CA GLY A 2 15.32 10.98 -2.99
C GLY A 2 15.80 11.78 -4.22
N PRO A 3 17.00 12.38 -4.15
CA PRO A 3 17.55 13.26 -5.20
C PRO A 3 17.97 12.50 -6.46
N MET A 4 18.13 11.19 -6.35
CA MET A 4 18.45 10.28 -7.45
C MET A 4 17.36 9.22 -7.59
N LYS A 5 17.19 8.72 -8.81
CA LYS A 5 16.37 7.55 -9.13
C LYS A 5 17.14 6.57 -10.00
N VAL A 6 16.68 5.32 -10.02
CA VAL A 6 17.20 4.29 -10.92
C VAL A 6 16.33 4.24 -12.15
N ALA A 7 16.92 4.26 -13.34
CA ALA A 7 16.19 3.99 -14.57
C ALA A 7 15.90 2.48 -14.65
N LEU A 8 14.62 2.13 -14.54
CA LEU A 8 14.11 0.76 -14.58
C LEU A 8 13.17 0.61 -15.77
N ASN A 9 12.98 -0.62 -16.22
CA ASN A 9 11.96 -0.91 -17.23
C ASN A 9 10.55 -0.84 -16.61
N ASN A 10 9.64 -0.13 -17.28
CA ASN A 10 8.24 -0.05 -16.89
C ASN A 10 7.53 -1.35 -17.31
N ALA A 11 6.95 -2.07 -16.35
CA ALA A 11 6.24 -3.32 -16.58
C ALA A 11 7.05 -4.40 -17.34
N GLY A 12 8.34 -4.52 -17.05
CA GLY A 12 9.22 -5.51 -17.68
C GLY A 12 10.52 -5.75 -16.91
N ALA A 13 11.23 -6.82 -17.27
CA ALA A 13 12.50 -7.16 -16.65
C ALA A 13 13.56 -6.07 -16.87
N THR A 14 14.20 -5.59 -15.81
CA THR A 14 15.37 -4.71 -15.92
C THR A 14 16.64 -5.57 -16.09
N PRO A 15 17.51 -5.28 -17.06
CA PRO A 15 18.76 -6.03 -17.23
C PRO A 15 19.69 -5.87 -16.02
N PRO A 16 20.64 -6.79 -15.80
CA PRO A 16 21.69 -6.62 -14.79
C PRO A 16 22.52 -5.35 -15.01
N ALA A 17 23.33 -5.02 -14.00
CA ALA A 17 24.21 -3.85 -14.00
C ALA A 17 25.07 -3.73 -15.29
N PRO A 18 25.42 -2.51 -15.74
CA PRO A 18 25.30 -1.23 -15.01
C PRO A 18 23.89 -0.62 -15.04
N TYR A 19 23.39 -0.21 -13.87
CA TYR A 19 22.14 0.54 -13.75
C TYR A 19 22.41 2.04 -13.91
N ALA A 20 21.55 2.74 -14.64
CA ALA A 20 21.63 4.19 -14.73
C ALA A 20 21.00 4.84 -13.48
N ILE A 21 21.83 5.55 -12.71
CA ILE A 21 21.41 6.33 -11.55
C ILE A 21 21.37 7.79 -11.99
N VAL A 22 20.17 8.34 -12.11
CA VAL A 22 19.93 9.66 -12.72
C VAL A 22 19.29 10.61 -11.72
N PRO A 23 19.44 11.94 -11.90
CA PRO A 23 18.72 12.91 -11.08
C PRO A 23 17.20 12.66 -11.09
N ASN A 24 16.59 12.77 -9.91
CA ASN A 24 15.14 12.68 -9.77
C ASN A 24 14.53 14.10 -9.76
N HIS A 25 14.07 14.55 -10.91
CA HIS A 25 13.37 15.83 -11.04
C HIS A 25 11.97 15.83 -10.40
N ASP A 26 11.43 14.64 -10.12
CA ASP A 26 10.15 14.42 -9.44
C ASP A 26 10.35 14.23 -7.92
N SER A 27 11.39 14.86 -7.35
CA SER A 27 11.72 14.77 -5.93
C SER A 27 10.94 15.80 -5.11
N LEU A 28 10.48 15.38 -3.92
CA LEU A 28 9.89 16.28 -2.93
C LEU A 28 10.91 17.18 -2.22
N LEU A 29 12.22 17.05 -2.51
CA LEU A 29 13.26 17.88 -1.90
C LEU A 29 13.14 19.37 -2.27
N ASN A 30 12.41 19.70 -3.35
CA ASN A 30 12.15 21.09 -3.71
C ASN A 30 11.10 21.76 -2.79
N ASP A 31 10.24 20.95 -2.15
CA ASP A 31 9.10 21.44 -1.37
C ASP A 31 9.20 21.05 0.13
N SER A 32 10.11 20.13 0.50
CA SER A 32 10.24 19.64 1.88
C SER A 32 11.63 19.07 2.24
N ASP A 33 11.97 19.15 3.53
CA ASP A 33 13.05 18.33 4.11
C ASP A 33 12.55 16.88 4.26
N LEU A 34 13.33 15.89 3.79
CA LEU A 34 12.96 14.48 3.87
C LEU A 34 13.74 13.74 4.97
N VAL A 35 13.03 13.03 5.85
CA VAL A 35 13.62 12.22 6.93
C VAL A 35 13.18 10.78 6.78
N PHE A 36 14.12 9.89 6.46
CA PHE A 36 13.88 8.45 6.35
C PHE A 36 14.31 7.76 7.64
N ILE A 37 13.45 6.89 8.17
CA ILE A 37 13.69 6.20 9.45
C ILE A 37 13.63 4.69 9.20
N ASP A 38 14.78 4.04 9.31
CA ASP A 38 14.84 2.57 9.33
C ASP A 38 14.24 2.05 10.64
N ALA A 39 13.23 1.18 10.54
CA ALA A 39 12.69 0.48 11.70
C ALA A 39 13.78 -0.39 12.35
N VAL A 40 13.72 -0.56 13.68
CA VAL A 40 14.74 -1.32 14.42
C VAL A 40 14.81 -2.76 13.92
N GLY A 41 15.96 -3.17 13.40
CA GLY A 41 16.16 -4.47 12.76
C GLY A 41 16.22 -4.41 11.22
N THR A 42 15.90 -3.27 10.60
CA THR A 42 15.97 -3.02 9.15
C THR A 42 17.03 -1.97 8.83
N GLY A 43 17.44 -1.89 7.56
CA GLY A 43 18.50 -1.01 7.08
C GLY A 43 19.76 -1.10 7.94
N TYR A 44 20.16 0.00 8.58
CA TYR A 44 21.24 -0.01 9.59
C TYR A 44 20.77 0.06 11.05
N SER A 45 19.47 0.24 11.29
CA SER A 45 18.90 0.30 12.62
C SER A 45 18.97 -1.06 13.32
N HIS A 46 19.55 -1.08 14.52
CA HIS A 46 19.69 -2.30 15.31
C HIS A 46 19.66 -2.01 16.80
N VAL A 47 19.31 -3.03 17.59
CA VAL A 47 19.29 -2.97 19.05
C VAL A 47 20.73 -2.95 19.58
N VAL A 48 20.99 -2.11 20.58
CA VAL A 48 22.29 -1.99 21.26
C VAL A 48 22.12 -1.98 22.78
N GLY A 49 23.21 -2.23 23.51
CA GLY A 49 23.23 -2.16 24.97
C GLY A 49 22.37 -3.24 25.63
N LYS A 50 21.44 -2.83 26.50
CA LYS A 50 20.54 -3.73 27.26
C LYS A 50 19.17 -3.93 26.60
N GLY A 51 18.94 -3.38 25.41
CA GLY A 51 17.69 -3.56 24.68
C GLY A 51 17.54 -5.00 24.14
N ASN A 52 16.32 -5.39 23.81
CA ASN A 52 16.05 -6.62 23.06
C ASN A 52 14.99 -6.38 21.99
N ASP A 53 14.94 -7.28 21.00
CA ASP A 53 14.09 -7.20 19.81
C ASP A 53 12.59 -6.97 20.14
N LYS A 54 12.06 -7.65 21.17
CA LYS A 54 10.64 -7.55 21.58
C LYS A 54 10.24 -6.17 22.10
N MET A 55 11.20 -5.31 22.44
CA MET A 55 10.93 -3.93 22.83
C MET A 55 10.57 -3.04 21.62
N PHE A 56 10.85 -3.50 20.41
CA PHE A 56 10.71 -2.72 19.17
C PHE A 56 9.88 -3.43 18.09
N TRP A 57 9.82 -4.76 18.11
CA TRP A 57 9.14 -5.55 17.08
C TRP A 57 7.68 -5.82 17.44
N GLY A 58 6.82 -4.96 16.93
CA GLY A 58 5.38 -5.05 17.10
C GLY A 58 4.71 -3.73 16.75
N VAL A 59 3.41 -3.75 16.47
CA VAL A 59 2.69 -2.56 16.00
C VAL A 59 2.83 -1.39 16.99
N ASP A 60 2.53 -1.63 18.27
CA ASP A 60 2.61 -0.59 19.31
C ASP A 60 4.06 -0.21 19.65
N GLN A 61 4.96 -1.20 19.65
CA GLN A 61 6.37 -1.06 19.98
C GLN A 61 7.08 -0.18 18.95
N ASP A 62 6.77 -0.42 17.68
CA ASP A 62 7.25 0.32 16.53
C ASP A 62 6.76 1.77 16.55
N VAL A 63 5.45 1.99 16.71
CA VAL A 63 4.86 3.34 16.87
C VAL A 63 5.55 4.12 17.99
N LYS A 64 5.73 3.50 19.15
CA LYS A 64 6.43 4.12 20.28
C LYS A 64 7.87 4.49 19.95
N SER A 65 8.61 3.60 19.29
CA SER A 65 10.01 3.86 18.90
C SER A 65 10.13 4.98 17.88
N PHE A 66 9.26 4.98 16.85
CA PHE A 66 9.23 6.03 15.84
C PHE A 66 8.87 7.39 16.45
N SER A 67 7.89 7.42 17.36
CA SER A 67 7.53 8.64 18.09
C SER A 67 8.70 9.21 18.90
N GLN A 68 9.44 8.35 19.61
CA GLN A 68 10.64 8.78 20.34
C GLN A 68 11.72 9.33 19.41
N PHE A 69 11.96 8.68 18.27
CA PHE A 69 12.90 9.19 17.27
C PHE A 69 12.47 10.57 16.77
N ILE A 70 11.19 10.73 16.37
CA ILE A 70 10.65 11.98 15.83
C ILE A 70 10.80 13.11 16.85
N GLN A 71 10.39 12.92 18.11
CA GLN A 71 10.52 13.95 19.14
C GLN A 71 11.99 14.37 19.39
N ARG A 72 12.91 13.39 19.37
CA ARG A 72 14.35 13.66 19.48
C ARG A 72 14.87 14.44 18.28
N TYR A 73 14.47 14.04 17.07
CA TYR A 73 14.83 14.72 15.83
C TYR A 73 14.34 16.18 15.85
N LEU A 74 13.07 16.41 16.20
CA LEU A 74 12.50 17.75 16.31
C LEU A 74 13.27 18.64 17.29
N THR A 75 13.71 18.08 18.41
CA THR A 75 14.53 18.79 19.41
C THR A 75 15.93 19.08 18.90
N GLN A 76 16.61 18.05 18.39
CA GLN A 76 18.00 18.15 17.93
C GLN A 76 18.17 19.14 16.78
N PHE A 77 17.20 19.20 15.86
CA PHE A 77 17.26 20.05 14.68
C PHE A 77 16.41 21.32 14.79
N ASN A 78 15.88 21.62 15.98
CA ASN A 78 15.02 22.79 16.24
C ASN A 78 13.85 22.91 15.24
N ARG A 79 13.16 21.80 14.99
CA ARG A 79 12.07 21.68 14.00
C ARG A 79 10.69 21.61 14.63
N TRP A 80 10.55 21.77 15.95
CA TRP A 80 9.27 21.70 16.68
C TRP A 80 8.15 22.55 16.04
N ASN A 81 8.47 23.76 15.57
CA ASN A 81 7.48 24.65 14.94
C ASN A 81 7.38 24.54 13.41
N SER A 82 8.02 23.54 12.80
CA SER A 82 7.89 23.31 11.34
C SER A 82 6.57 22.62 11.04
N PRO A 83 5.95 22.82 9.87
CA PRO A 83 4.91 21.92 9.40
C PRO A 83 5.47 20.51 9.21
N LYS A 84 4.64 19.48 9.49
CA LYS A 84 5.08 18.08 9.52
C LYS A 84 4.06 17.20 8.82
N PHE A 85 4.58 16.28 8.02
CA PHE A 85 3.81 15.28 7.31
C PHE A 85 4.41 13.90 7.56
N LEU A 86 3.55 12.89 7.69
CA LEU A 86 3.95 11.49 7.62
C LEU A 86 3.69 10.97 6.22
N LEU A 87 4.64 10.21 5.65
CA LEU A 87 4.46 9.49 4.40
C LEU A 87 4.85 8.04 4.64
N GLY A 88 3.90 7.14 4.39
CA GLY A 88 4.10 5.71 4.50
C GLY A 88 3.71 4.99 3.23
N GLU A 89 4.44 3.92 2.90
CA GLU A 89 4.09 2.97 1.85
C GLU A 89 3.85 1.58 2.45
N SER A 90 2.85 0.83 2.00
CA SER A 90 2.61 -0.54 2.45
C SER A 90 2.38 -0.61 3.97
N TYR A 91 3.11 -1.45 4.71
CA TYR A 91 3.13 -1.43 6.18
C TYR A 91 3.48 -0.05 6.79
N GLY A 92 4.20 0.80 6.06
CA GLY A 92 4.42 2.19 6.44
C GLY A 92 3.12 3.00 6.56
N THR A 93 2.06 2.62 5.84
CA THR A 93 0.71 3.19 6.00
C THR A 93 0.10 2.76 7.33
N THR A 94 0.22 1.47 7.69
CA THR A 94 -0.18 0.95 9.01
C THR A 94 0.45 1.76 10.13
N ARG A 95 1.78 1.93 10.03
CA ARG A 95 2.58 2.71 10.96
C ARG A 95 2.13 4.17 10.99
N SER A 96 1.96 4.82 9.84
CA SER A 96 1.62 6.24 9.78
C SER A 96 0.26 6.55 10.39
N ALA A 97 -0.73 5.67 10.17
CA ALA A 97 -2.08 5.80 10.70
C ALA A 97 -2.13 5.68 12.25
N ALA A 98 -1.39 4.73 12.84
CA ALA A 98 -1.27 4.62 14.29
C ALA A 98 -0.36 5.72 14.89
N LEU A 99 0.71 6.08 14.18
CA LEU A 99 1.72 7.03 14.65
C LEU A 99 1.19 8.46 14.71
N VAL A 100 0.34 8.88 13.77
CA VAL A 100 -0.23 10.23 13.80
C VAL A 100 -1.06 10.45 15.07
N GLU A 101 -1.88 9.47 15.44
CA GLU A 101 -2.68 9.54 16.66
C GLU A 101 -1.81 9.55 17.91
N TYR A 102 -0.84 8.62 17.96
CA TYR A 102 0.07 8.54 19.09
C TYR A 102 0.89 9.83 19.28
N LEU A 103 1.38 10.43 18.20
CA LEU A 103 2.13 11.69 18.26
C LEU A 103 1.28 12.86 18.73
N GLN A 104 0.02 12.95 18.28
CA GLN A 104 -0.91 13.98 18.75
C GLN A 104 -1.13 13.89 20.27
N ASP A 105 -1.31 12.68 20.81
CA ASP A 105 -1.43 12.47 22.25
C ASP A 105 -0.15 12.79 23.03
N GLN A 106 1.01 12.82 22.36
CA GLN A 106 2.28 13.28 22.93
C GLN A 106 2.55 14.79 22.69
N GLY A 107 1.59 15.54 22.15
CA GLY A 107 1.73 16.97 21.88
C GLY A 107 2.49 17.32 20.60
N VAL A 108 2.64 16.35 19.68
CA VAL A 108 3.21 16.57 18.34
C VAL A 108 2.10 16.44 17.31
N SER A 109 1.50 17.56 16.93
CA SER A 109 0.50 17.59 15.85
C SER A 109 1.16 17.47 14.48
N MET A 110 0.48 16.76 13.58
CA MET A 110 0.82 16.65 12.16
C MET A 110 -0.16 17.49 11.32
N ASN A 111 0.33 18.03 10.21
CA ASN A 111 -0.48 18.75 9.22
C ASN A 111 -1.15 17.77 8.26
N GLY A 112 -0.42 16.72 7.84
CA GLY A 112 -1.00 15.70 6.98
C GLY A 112 -0.34 14.33 7.01
N VAL A 113 -1.06 13.35 6.48
CA VAL A 113 -0.60 11.97 6.31
C VAL A 113 -0.78 11.56 4.85
N VAL A 114 0.27 11.03 4.23
CA VAL A 114 0.24 10.42 2.91
C VAL A 114 0.34 8.91 3.07
N LEU A 115 -0.65 8.20 2.53
CA LEU A 115 -0.75 6.75 2.55
C LEU A 115 -0.62 6.24 1.11
N GLN A 116 0.50 5.60 0.78
CA GLN A 116 0.72 4.99 -0.52
C GLN A 116 0.50 3.47 -0.42
N SER A 117 -0.43 2.92 -1.21
CA SER A 117 -0.68 1.47 -1.27
C SER A 117 -0.91 0.86 0.11
N SER A 118 -2.11 1.08 0.63
CA SER A 118 -2.37 1.01 2.07
C SER A 118 -2.91 -0.33 2.54
N ILE A 119 -2.58 -0.67 3.78
CA ILE A 119 -3.28 -1.70 4.54
C ILE A 119 -3.56 -1.16 5.94
N LEU A 120 -4.85 -0.97 6.25
CA LEU A 120 -5.27 -0.31 7.49
C LEU A 120 -6.05 -1.25 8.40
N ASN A 121 -6.64 -2.32 7.85
CA ASN A 121 -7.36 -3.34 8.59
C ASN A 121 -6.90 -4.76 8.20
N TYR A 122 -6.10 -5.37 9.06
CA TYR A 122 -5.62 -6.75 8.83
C TYR A 122 -6.70 -7.80 9.11
N GLY A 123 -7.76 -7.44 9.84
CA GLY A 123 -8.89 -8.33 10.12
C GLY A 123 -9.61 -8.78 8.85
N LEU A 124 -9.60 -7.96 7.79
CA LEU A 124 -10.22 -8.32 6.50
C LEU A 124 -9.58 -9.54 5.85
N LEU A 125 -8.32 -9.86 6.19
CA LEU A 125 -7.57 -10.97 5.63
C LEU A 125 -7.74 -12.28 6.42
N MET A 126 -8.52 -12.27 7.51
CA MET A 126 -8.72 -13.47 8.33
C MET A 126 -9.44 -14.58 7.53
N PRO A 127 -9.01 -15.85 7.67
CA PRO A 127 -9.76 -16.97 7.13
C PRO A 127 -11.21 -16.98 7.60
N GLY A 128 -12.14 -17.28 6.70
CA GLY A 128 -13.58 -17.26 6.97
C GLY A 128 -14.26 -15.91 6.74
N SER A 129 -13.51 -14.85 6.43
CA SER A 129 -14.06 -13.59 5.94
C SER A 129 -14.21 -13.60 4.42
N ASP A 130 -15.37 -13.15 3.94
CA ASP A 130 -15.67 -13.01 2.51
C ASP A 130 -15.28 -11.65 1.93
N THR A 131 -15.16 -10.62 2.79
CA THR A 131 -14.92 -9.23 2.40
C THR A 131 -13.66 -9.06 1.55
N LYS A 132 -12.61 -9.86 1.79
CA LYS A 132 -11.41 -9.78 0.94
C LYS A 132 -11.70 -10.11 -0.53
N TYR A 133 -12.61 -11.04 -0.83
CA TYR A 133 -12.89 -11.42 -2.21
C TYR A 133 -13.64 -10.32 -2.96
N GLU A 134 -14.58 -9.66 -2.27
CA GLU A 134 -15.32 -8.50 -2.76
C GLU A 134 -14.34 -7.36 -3.09
N LEU A 135 -13.46 -7.03 -2.14
CA LEU A 135 -12.56 -5.88 -2.25
C LEU A 135 -11.40 -6.07 -3.22
N TYR A 136 -11.04 -7.31 -3.53
CA TYR A 136 -10.01 -7.63 -4.54
C TYR A 136 -10.54 -7.59 -5.98
N LEU A 137 -11.85 -7.76 -6.18
CA LEU A 137 -12.44 -7.92 -7.51
C LEU A 137 -12.11 -6.76 -8.47
N PRO A 138 -12.19 -5.47 -8.09
CA PRO A 138 -11.83 -4.38 -8.99
C PRO A 138 -10.37 -4.42 -9.45
N THR A 139 -9.42 -4.80 -8.59
CA THR A 139 -8.02 -4.97 -8.99
C THR A 139 -7.85 -6.14 -9.96
N TYR A 140 -8.56 -7.25 -9.77
CA TYR A 140 -8.57 -8.35 -10.74
C TYR A 140 -9.09 -7.88 -12.10
N THR A 141 -10.14 -7.06 -12.13
CA THR A 141 -10.65 -6.48 -13.36
C THR A 141 -9.64 -5.55 -14.03
N ALA A 142 -8.98 -4.68 -13.27
CA ALA A 142 -7.95 -3.79 -13.82
C ALA A 142 -6.81 -4.59 -14.48
N LEU A 143 -6.37 -5.67 -13.85
CA LEU A 143 -5.32 -6.54 -14.39
C LEU A 143 -5.77 -7.32 -15.62
N ALA A 144 -6.97 -7.89 -15.60
CA ALA A 144 -7.54 -8.57 -16.76
C ALA A 144 -7.78 -7.60 -17.93
N TRP A 145 -8.12 -6.33 -17.64
CA TRP A 145 -8.23 -5.27 -18.64
C TRP A 145 -6.86 -4.95 -19.25
N TYR A 146 -5.84 -4.75 -18.41
CA TYR A 146 -4.46 -4.45 -18.83
C TYR A 146 -3.87 -5.56 -19.72
N HIS A 147 -4.10 -6.82 -19.34
CA HIS A 147 -3.60 -7.99 -20.10
C HIS A 147 -4.53 -8.44 -21.23
N HIS A 148 -5.58 -7.67 -21.55
CA HIS A 148 -6.55 -7.98 -22.60
C HIS A 148 -7.23 -9.35 -22.46
N LYS A 149 -7.53 -9.74 -21.22
CA LYS A 149 -8.16 -11.02 -20.85
C LYS A 149 -9.65 -10.94 -20.59
N LEU A 150 -10.22 -9.73 -20.45
CA LEU A 150 -11.67 -9.57 -20.30
C LEU A 150 -12.39 -10.02 -21.58
N PRO A 151 -13.52 -10.76 -21.46
CA PRO A 151 -14.32 -11.11 -22.62
C PRO A 151 -14.98 -9.87 -23.23
N GLY A 152 -15.14 -9.87 -24.56
CA GLY A 152 -15.80 -8.78 -25.29
C GLY A 152 -14.92 -7.53 -25.46
N ASN A 153 -15.55 -6.35 -25.52
CA ASN A 153 -14.86 -5.07 -25.64
C ASN A 153 -15.13 -4.22 -24.38
N PRO A 154 -14.24 -4.27 -23.37
CA PRO A 154 -14.44 -3.57 -22.10
C PRO A 154 -14.32 -2.04 -22.20
N GLY A 155 -13.94 -1.50 -23.37
CA GLY A 155 -13.69 -0.08 -23.57
C GLY A 155 -12.32 0.37 -23.05
N THR A 156 -12.04 1.67 -23.21
CA THR A 156 -10.75 2.29 -22.84
C THR A 156 -10.81 3.09 -21.53
N ASP A 157 -12.00 3.27 -20.95
CA ASP A 157 -12.21 4.01 -19.71
C ASP A 157 -12.20 3.04 -18.52
N LEU A 158 -10.99 2.78 -18.00
CA LEU A 158 -10.79 1.90 -16.85
C LEU A 158 -11.54 2.40 -15.59
N PRO A 159 -11.48 3.68 -15.18
CA PRO A 159 -12.24 4.17 -14.03
C PRO A 159 -13.75 3.90 -14.12
N ALA A 160 -14.37 4.13 -15.29
CA ALA A 160 -15.80 3.87 -15.46
C ALA A 160 -16.15 2.37 -15.40
N LEU A 161 -15.26 1.50 -15.88
CA LEU A 161 -15.40 0.05 -15.72
C LEU A 161 -15.32 -0.35 -14.25
N LEU A 162 -14.31 0.14 -13.54
CA LEU A 162 -14.07 -0.20 -12.13
C LEU A 162 -15.22 0.24 -11.22
N ALA A 163 -15.83 1.40 -11.44
CA ALA A 163 -17.00 1.84 -10.68
C ALA A 163 -18.20 0.87 -10.79
N LYS A 164 -18.42 0.27 -11.98
CA LYS A 164 -19.45 -0.76 -12.17
C LYS A 164 -19.10 -2.04 -11.41
N VAL A 165 -17.82 -2.43 -11.43
CA VAL A 165 -17.33 -3.62 -10.74
C VAL A 165 -17.44 -3.46 -9.23
N GLN A 166 -17.09 -2.29 -8.68
CA GLN A 166 -17.27 -1.97 -7.26
C GLN A 166 -18.73 -2.09 -6.82
N THR A 167 -19.65 -1.57 -7.64
CA THR A 167 -21.10 -1.70 -7.39
C THR A 167 -21.55 -3.15 -7.34
N PHE A 168 -21.07 -3.98 -8.28
CA PHE A 168 -21.35 -5.42 -8.28
C PHE A 168 -20.71 -6.13 -7.07
N ALA A 169 -19.46 -5.77 -6.74
CA ALA A 169 -18.68 -6.38 -5.67
C ALA A 169 -19.36 -6.25 -4.31
N LEU A 170 -19.78 -5.04 -3.94
CA LEU A 170 -20.47 -4.77 -2.66
C LEU A 170 -22.00 -5.00 -2.74
N GLY A 171 -22.52 -5.37 -3.91
CA GLY A 171 -23.93 -5.64 -4.16
C GLY A 171 -24.20 -7.13 -4.32
N GLU A 172 -24.47 -7.54 -5.57
CA GLU A 172 -24.84 -8.91 -5.92
C GLU A 172 -23.79 -9.94 -5.47
N TYR A 173 -22.50 -9.63 -5.60
CA TYR A 173 -21.44 -10.56 -5.23
C TYR A 173 -21.35 -10.76 -3.71
N ALA A 174 -21.30 -9.67 -2.93
CA ALA A 174 -21.34 -9.74 -1.47
C ALA A 174 -22.59 -10.48 -0.96
N HIS A 175 -23.76 -10.22 -1.56
CA HIS A 175 -24.98 -10.95 -1.23
C HIS A 175 -24.85 -12.45 -1.49
N ALA A 176 -24.30 -12.83 -2.64
CA ALA A 176 -24.11 -14.23 -3.01
C ALA A 176 -23.13 -14.96 -2.08
N LEU A 177 -22.03 -14.31 -1.69
CA LEU A 177 -21.09 -14.87 -0.73
C LEU A 177 -21.74 -15.07 0.64
N ALA A 178 -22.52 -14.09 1.10
CA ALA A 178 -23.25 -14.14 2.37
C ALA A 178 -24.32 -15.24 2.45
N GLN A 179 -24.90 -15.68 1.31
CA GLN A 179 -25.80 -16.83 1.29
C GLN A 179 -25.10 -18.16 1.56
N GLY A 180 -23.78 -18.25 1.33
CA GLY A 180 -23.02 -19.49 1.49
C GLY A 180 -23.64 -20.66 0.73
N GLU A 181 -23.82 -21.79 1.41
CA GLU A 181 -24.41 -23.01 0.81
C GLU A 181 -25.92 -22.90 0.55
N ASN A 182 -26.59 -21.83 1.03
CA ASN A 182 -28.00 -21.60 0.72
C ASN A 182 -28.21 -20.93 -0.65
N LEU A 183 -27.14 -20.48 -1.32
CA LEU A 183 -27.21 -19.87 -2.64
C LEU A 183 -27.73 -20.88 -3.66
N SER A 184 -28.78 -20.54 -4.40
CA SER A 184 -29.32 -21.46 -5.42
C SER A 184 -28.30 -21.70 -6.54
N SER A 185 -28.38 -22.85 -7.20
CA SER A 185 -27.51 -23.17 -8.34
C SER A 185 -27.63 -22.14 -9.46
N SER A 186 -28.84 -21.62 -9.71
CA SER A 186 -29.07 -20.57 -10.71
C SER A 186 -28.41 -19.24 -10.36
N GLU A 187 -28.47 -18.81 -9.09
CA GLU A 187 -27.82 -17.57 -8.65
C GLU A 187 -26.30 -17.73 -8.65
N ARG A 188 -25.79 -18.88 -8.20
CA ARG A 188 -24.36 -19.22 -8.27
C ARG A 188 -23.84 -19.14 -9.70
N ASP A 189 -24.59 -19.68 -10.66
CA ASP A 189 -24.21 -19.64 -12.07
C ASP A 189 -24.25 -18.22 -12.65
N ALA A 190 -25.23 -17.40 -12.27
CA ALA A 190 -25.30 -15.99 -12.67
C ALA A 190 -24.13 -15.17 -12.13
N VAL A 191 -23.79 -15.34 -10.85
CA VAL A 191 -22.65 -14.65 -10.21
C VAL A 191 -21.33 -15.12 -10.81
N ALA A 192 -21.17 -16.42 -11.06
CA ALA A 192 -19.98 -16.95 -11.75
C ALA A 192 -19.82 -16.35 -13.16
N ALA A 193 -20.93 -16.15 -13.89
CA ALA A 193 -20.91 -15.48 -15.19
C ALA A 193 -20.45 -14.02 -15.08
N LYS A 194 -20.93 -13.27 -14.09
CA LYS A 194 -20.46 -11.90 -13.84
C LYS A 194 -18.99 -11.84 -13.42
N LEU A 195 -18.53 -12.76 -12.58
CA LEU A 195 -17.11 -12.87 -12.25
C LEU A 195 -16.26 -13.19 -13.49
N HIS A 196 -16.75 -14.04 -14.41
CA HIS A 196 -16.06 -14.30 -15.68
C HIS A 196 -15.96 -13.02 -16.53
N GLU A 197 -17.06 -12.28 -16.66
CA GLU A 197 -17.08 -10.98 -17.36
C GLU A 197 -16.06 -9.99 -16.79
N TYR A 198 -15.87 -9.97 -15.47
CA TYR A 198 -15.00 -9.02 -14.79
C TYR A 198 -13.56 -9.50 -14.53
N THR A 199 -13.24 -10.78 -14.72
CA THR A 199 -11.90 -11.31 -14.42
C THR A 199 -11.24 -12.01 -15.61
N GLY A 200 -12.01 -12.38 -16.64
CA GLY A 200 -11.52 -13.21 -17.75
C GLY A 200 -11.27 -14.67 -17.37
N LEU A 201 -11.43 -15.06 -16.11
CA LEU A 201 -11.16 -16.41 -15.65
C LEU A 201 -12.23 -17.40 -16.14
N PRO A 202 -11.87 -18.66 -16.45
CA PRO A 202 -12.84 -19.65 -16.91
C PRO A 202 -14.00 -19.86 -15.91
N LEU A 203 -15.24 -19.96 -16.41
CA LEU A 203 -16.44 -20.21 -15.58
C LEU A 203 -16.26 -21.40 -14.63
N GLU A 204 -15.77 -22.52 -15.14
CA GLU A 204 -15.58 -23.73 -14.35
C GLU A 204 -14.49 -23.56 -13.27
N TYR A 205 -13.49 -22.70 -13.51
CA TYR A 205 -12.51 -22.35 -12.48
C TYR A 205 -13.18 -21.57 -11.35
N ILE A 206 -13.95 -20.54 -11.68
CA ILE A 206 -14.67 -19.71 -10.70
C ILE A 206 -15.64 -20.56 -9.87
N LYS A 207 -16.37 -21.48 -10.52
CA LYS A 207 -17.27 -22.42 -9.83
C LYS A 207 -16.51 -23.35 -8.91
N ARG A 208 -15.37 -23.94 -9.33
CA ARG A 208 -14.52 -24.79 -8.47
C ARG A 208 -13.97 -24.03 -7.27
N ALA A 209 -13.70 -22.73 -7.42
CA ALA A 209 -13.28 -21.85 -6.34
C ALA A 209 -14.42 -21.44 -5.40
N ASN A 210 -15.66 -21.95 -5.58
CA ASN A 210 -16.84 -21.54 -4.82
C ASN A 210 -17.02 -20.01 -4.79
N LEU A 211 -16.82 -19.37 -5.95
CA LEU A 211 -16.86 -17.92 -6.15
C LEU A 211 -15.78 -17.14 -5.40
N ARG A 212 -14.80 -17.79 -4.74
CA ARG A 212 -13.77 -17.16 -3.90
C ARG A 212 -12.39 -17.28 -4.53
N ILE A 213 -11.98 -16.24 -5.24
CA ILE A 213 -10.73 -16.24 -6.02
C ILE A 213 -9.61 -15.62 -5.17
N GLU A 214 -8.64 -16.42 -4.75
CA GLU A 214 -7.46 -15.93 -4.04
C GLU A 214 -6.49 -15.24 -5.00
N ALA A 215 -5.84 -14.16 -4.52
CA ALA A 215 -4.94 -13.35 -5.34
C ALA A 215 -3.77 -14.18 -5.88
N SER A 216 -3.22 -15.07 -5.06
CA SER A 216 -2.14 -15.97 -5.50
C SER A 216 -2.58 -16.92 -6.62
N ASN A 217 -3.83 -17.38 -6.61
CA ASN A 217 -4.33 -18.23 -7.69
C ASN A 217 -4.67 -17.41 -8.94
N PHE A 218 -5.26 -16.22 -8.79
CA PHE A 218 -5.53 -15.29 -9.89
C PHE A 218 -4.25 -14.96 -10.68
N ARG A 219 -3.14 -14.69 -9.97
CA ARG A 219 -1.84 -14.40 -10.56
C ARG A 219 -1.33 -15.47 -11.52
N LYS A 220 -1.75 -16.73 -11.32
CA LYS A 220 -1.42 -17.87 -12.18
C LYS A 220 -2.45 -18.08 -13.28
N GLU A 221 -3.72 -18.12 -12.91
CA GLU A 221 -4.79 -18.51 -13.82
C GLU A 221 -4.96 -17.49 -14.98
N LEU A 222 -4.79 -16.19 -14.71
CA LEU A 222 -4.99 -15.13 -15.71
C LEU A 222 -4.09 -15.28 -16.95
N MET A 223 -2.84 -15.69 -16.74
CA MET A 223 -1.79 -15.80 -17.77
C MET A 223 -1.34 -17.26 -18.00
N LEU A 224 -2.16 -18.22 -17.56
CA LEU A 224 -1.87 -19.64 -17.69
C LEU A 224 -1.62 -20.09 -19.15
N PRO A 225 -2.37 -19.63 -20.18
CA PRO A 225 -2.10 -19.98 -21.57
C PRO A 225 -0.72 -19.55 -22.06
N GLU A 226 -0.21 -18.40 -21.57
CA GLU A 226 1.14 -17.90 -21.83
C GLU A 226 2.22 -18.61 -21.00
N ARG A 227 1.82 -19.47 -20.05
CA ARG A 227 2.68 -20.11 -19.05
C ARG A 227 3.39 -19.11 -18.13
N GLU A 228 2.83 -17.92 -18.01
CA GLU A 228 3.35 -16.82 -17.19
C GLU A 228 2.54 -16.67 -15.89
N SER A 229 3.13 -15.97 -14.93
CA SER A 229 2.46 -15.48 -13.73
C SER A 229 2.74 -13.99 -13.54
N ILE A 230 1.76 -13.27 -13.00
CA ILE A 230 1.88 -11.82 -12.78
C ILE A 230 2.35 -11.46 -11.38
N GLY A 231 2.90 -10.26 -11.23
CA GLY A 231 3.43 -9.73 -9.98
C GLY A 231 2.37 -9.53 -8.89
N ARG A 232 2.77 -9.58 -7.62
CA ARG A 232 1.90 -9.23 -6.48
C ARG A 232 1.92 -7.73 -6.23
N TYR A 233 3.09 -7.10 -6.26
CA TYR A 233 3.19 -5.65 -6.08
C TYR A 233 2.71 -4.90 -7.32
N ASP A 234 3.01 -5.39 -8.51
CA ASP A 234 2.52 -4.79 -9.75
C ASP A 234 2.21 -5.88 -10.77
N GLY A 235 0.93 -6.18 -10.94
CA GLY A 235 0.49 -7.26 -11.81
C GLY A 235 0.68 -6.98 -13.31
N ARG A 236 1.21 -5.81 -13.70
CA ARG A 236 1.66 -5.57 -15.09
C ARG A 236 2.94 -6.32 -15.42
N TYR A 237 3.78 -6.61 -14.42
CA TYR A 237 4.99 -7.41 -14.60
C TYR A 237 4.60 -8.89 -14.67
N ALA A 238 5.07 -9.58 -15.70
CA ALA A 238 4.86 -11.02 -15.90
C ALA A 238 6.20 -11.76 -15.94
N GLY A 239 6.23 -12.97 -15.38
CA GLY A 239 7.41 -13.84 -15.33
C GLY A 239 7.05 -15.30 -15.58
N LEU A 240 8.07 -16.12 -15.86
CA LEU A 240 7.91 -17.55 -16.12
C LEU A 240 8.21 -18.37 -14.87
N ASP A 241 7.25 -19.18 -14.45
CA ASP A 241 7.42 -20.16 -13.37
C ASP A 241 7.95 -21.50 -13.93
N ILE A 242 8.58 -22.31 -13.08
CA ILE A 242 9.00 -23.67 -13.44
C ILE A 242 7.78 -24.54 -13.76
N ASN A 243 6.71 -24.40 -12.98
CA ASN A 243 5.47 -25.13 -13.13
C ASN A 243 4.33 -24.18 -13.50
N ALA A 244 3.97 -24.14 -14.78
CA ALA A 244 2.88 -23.33 -15.28
C ALA A 244 1.54 -23.62 -14.57
N ILE A 245 1.28 -24.87 -14.18
CA ILE A 245 0.02 -25.29 -13.54
C ILE A 245 0.06 -25.25 -12.00
N GLY A 246 1.13 -24.71 -11.40
CA GLY A 246 1.19 -24.48 -9.96
C GLY A 246 0.06 -23.55 -9.50
N SER A 247 -0.45 -23.76 -8.29
CA SER A 247 -1.53 -22.91 -7.74
C SER A 247 -1.03 -21.54 -7.27
N THR A 248 0.29 -21.37 -7.10
CA THR A 248 0.94 -20.12 -6.67
C THR A 248 2.20 -19.86 -7.50
N PRO A 249 2.56 -18.58 -7.73
CA PRO A 249 3.82 -18.24 -8.40
C PRO A 249 5.06 -18.65 -7.59
N ASP A 250 6.17 -18.94 -8.30
CA ASP A 250 7.44 -19.33 -7.67
C ASP A 250 8.17 -18.13 -7.08
N PHE A 251 7.99 -16.96 -7.70
CA PHE A 251 8.53 -15.68 -7.27
C PHE A 251 7.57 -14.54 -7.62
N ASP A 252 7.96 -13.31 -7.29
CA ASP A 252 7.23 -12.12 -7.73
C ASP A 252 8.04 -11.35 -8.79
N PRO A 253 7.63 -11.33 -10.07
CA PRO A 253 8.34 -10.57 -11.10
C PRO A 253 8.37 -9.06 -10.81
N SER A 254 7.35 -8.51 -10.15
CA SER A 254 7.32 -7.08 -9.80
C SER A 254 8.29 -6.69 -8.67
N ASP A 255 8.86 -7.67 -7.95
CA ASP A 255 9.96 -7.47 -7.01
C ASP A 255 11.31 -7.82 -7.66
N GLN A 256 11.43 -9.03 -8.20
CA GLN A 256 12.70 -9.56 -8.69
C GLN A 256 13.26 -8.80 -9.89
N PHE A 257 12.41 -8.17 -10.70
CA PHE A 257 12.83 -7.41 -11.88
C PHE A 257 13.27 -5.98 -11.57
N VAL A 258 13.09 -5.50 -10.34
CA VAL A 258 13.38 -4.10 -9.95
C VAL A 258 14.33 -4.00 -8.76
N SER A 259 14.24 -4.91 -7.79
CA SER A 259 15.01 -4.89 -6.55
C SER A 259 16.53 -4.88 -6.71
N PRO A 260 17.14 -5.61 -7.68
CA PRO A 260 18.58 -5.51 -7.94
C PRO A 260 19.05 -4.11 -8.32
N GLY A 261 18.23 -3.37 -9.08
CA GLY A 261 18.51 -1.99 -9.49
C GLY A 261 18.55 -1.04 -8.30
N PHE A 262 17.51 -1.08 -7.44
CA PHE A 262 17.47 -0.28 -6.21
C PHE A 262 18.60 -0.62 -5.25
N THR A 263 18.83 -1.91 -4.98
CA THR A 263 19.86 -2.37 -4.05
C THR A 263 21.25 -1.90 -4.50
N THR A 264 21.55 -2.06 -5.79
CA THR A 264 22.84 -1.62 -6.35
C THR A 264 22.99 -0.11 -6.26
N ALA A 265 21.95 0.63 -6.66
CA ALA A 265 21.98 2.09 -6.65
C ALA A 265 22.13 2.68 -5.24
N PHE A 266 21.40 2.13 -4.26
CA PHE A 266 21.50 2.58 -2.88
C PHE A 266 22.90 2.40 -2.31
N ASN A 267 23.46 1.18 -2.42
CA ASN A 267 24.81 0.88 -1.93
C ASN A 267 25.88 1.71 -2.65
N TRP A 268 25.75 1.84 -3.98
CA TRP A 268 26.67 2.66 -4.77
C TRP A 268 26.61 4.13 -4.35
N TYR A 269 25.41 4.71 -4.22
CA TYR A 269 25.22 6.11 -3.86
C TYR A 269 25.75 6.41 -2.46
N LEU A 270 25.45 5.55 -1.49
CA LEU A 270 25.91 5.70 -0.12
C LEU A 270 27.44 5.70 -0.01
N SER A 271 28.10 4.74 -0.66
CA SER A 271 29.56 4.61 -0.62
C SER A 271 30.28 5.66 -1.50
N ASN A 272 29.79 5.90 -2.72
CA ASN A 272 30.52 6.69 -3.71
C ASN A 272 30.13 8.16 -3.73
N VAL A 273 28.90 8.51 -3.36
CA VAL A 273 28.43 9.91 -3.33
C VAL A 273 28.42 10.44 -1.90
N LEU A 274 27.70 9.78 -0.98
CA LEU A 274 27.59 10.23 0.41
C LEU A 274 28.84 9.93 1.25
N LYS A 275 29.77 9.13 0.72
CA LYS A 275 31.02 8.71 1.39
C LYS A 275 30.78 8.06 2.76
N TYR A 276 29.63 7.42 2.92
CA TYR A 276 29.30 6.67 4.12
C TYR A 276 29.60 5.19 3.90
N HIS A 277 30.39 4.63 4.81
CA HIS A 277 30.80 3.24 4.78
C HIS A 277 30.40 2.57 6.08
N SER A 278 29.86 1.35 5.97
CA SER A 278 29.49 0.50 7.09
C SER A 278 29.99 -0.91 6.82
N GLU A 279 30.56 -1.57 7.83
CA GLU A 279 30.90 -2.99 7.76
C GLU A 279 29.67 -3.90 7.89
N ARG A 280 28.52 -3.33 8.29
CA ARG A 280 27.26 -4.06 8.40
C ARG A 280 26.53 -4.02 7.05
N PRO A 281 25.95 -5.15 6.59
CA PRO A 281 25.09 -5.13 5.42
C PRO A 281 23.83 -4.31 5.69
N TYR A 282 23.41 -3.52 4.70
CA TYR A 282 22.12 -2.84 4.77
C TYR A 282 20.98 -3.85 4.58
N LYS A 283 20.09 -3.95 5.55
CA LYS A 283 18.98 -4.92 5.51
C LYS A 283 17.74 -4.32 4.84
N VAL A 284 17.61 -4.47 3.53
CA VAL A 284 16.42 -4.02 2.78
C VAL A 284 15.14 -4.66 3.32
N MET A 285 15.20 -5.96 3.60
CA MET A 285 14.14 -6.72 4.26
C MET A 285 14.76 -7.59 5.37
N ASN A 286 13.97 -7.93 6.39
CA ASN A 286 14.43 -8.80 7.46
C ASN A 286 13.34 -9.80 7.87
N ASP A 287 13.45 -11.04 7.38
CA ASP A 287 12.48 -12.11 7.61
C ASP A 287 12.32 -12.47 9.09
N LYS A 288 13.37 -12.30 9.90
CA LYS A 288 13.27 -12.52 11.35
C LYS A 288 12.32 -11.50 11.99
N VAL A 289 12.43 -10.23 11.60
CA VAL A 289 11.54 -9.17 12.10
C VAL A 289 10.10 -9.49 11.70
N ILE A 290 9.88 -9.92 10.44
CA ILE A 290 8.55 -10.29 9.93
C ILE A 290 7.97 -11.47 10.72
N GLY A 291 8.76 -12.53 10.92
CA GLY A 291 8.31 -13.76 11.57
C GLY A 291 8.07 -13.64 13.08
N GLU A 292 8.72 -12.67 13.74
CA GLU A 292 8.60 -12.43 15.18
C GLU A 292 7.77 -11.17 15.52
N TRP A 293 7.15 -10.54 14.52
CA TRP A 293 6.40 -9.30 14.70
C TRP A 293 5.18 -9.50 15.61
N ASP A 294 5.05 -8.69 16.67
CA ASP A 294 3.84 -8.66 17.49
C ASP A 294 2.73 -7.87 16.78
N TRP A 295 1.75 -8.60 16.24
CA TRP A 295 0.61 -8.03 15.52
C TRP A 295 -0.49 -7.46 16.43
N HIS A 296 -0.36 -7.60 17.76
CA HIS A 296 -1.36 -7.03 18.66
C HIS A 296 -1.30 -5.51 18.63
N HIS A 297 -2.48 -4.87 18.70
CA HIS A 297 -2.57 -3.42 18.64
C HIS A 297 -3.67 -2.88 19.56
N ALA A 298 -3.35 -1.83 20.32
CA ALA A 298 -4.27 -1.13 21.19
C ALA A 298 -4.99 0.01 20.44
N VAL A 299 -6.11 -0.30 19.80
CA VAL A 299 -6.93 0.70 19.09
C VAL A 299 -7.51 1.73 20.08
N PRO A 300 -7.48 3.04 19.77
CA PRO A 300 -8.06 4.08 20.62
C PRO A 300 -9.52 3.81 20.99
N GLY A 301 -9.84 3.93 22.28
CA GLY A 301 -11.20 3.79 22.81
C GLY A 301 -11.68 2.35 23.05
N LEU A 302 -10.99 1.33 22.53
CA LEU A 302 -11.43 -0.07 22.67
C LEU A 302 -11.14 -0.67 24.06
N GLY A 303 -10.10 -0.18 24.75
CA GLY A 303 -9.74 -0.59 26.13
C GLY A 303 -9.00 -1.93 26.25
N TRP A 304 -8.77 -2.65 25.14
CA TRP A 304 -7.99 -3.89 25.06
C TRP A 304 -7.28 -3.98 23.69
N LYS A 305 -6.33 -4.92 23.55
CA LYS A 305 -5.57 -5.11 22.31
C LYS A 305 -6.21 -6.11 21.37
N LEU A 306 -6.44 -5.71 20.11
CA LEU A 306 -6.81 -6.63 19.05
C LEU A 306 -5.64 -7.55 18.71
N PRO A 307 -5.87 -8.81 18.28
CA PRO A 307 -4.82 -9.72 17.83
C PRO A 307 -4.24 -9.38 16.45
N LEU A 308 -4.95 -8.56 15.68
CA LEU A 308 -4.52 -8.02 14.39
C LEU A 308 -4.79 -6.52 14.37
N PRO A 309 -3.95 -5.72 13.70
CA PRO A 309 -4.10 -4.27 13.75
C PRO A 309 -5.26 -3.78 12.89
N TYR A 310 -6.04 -2.88 13.47
CA TYR A 310 -7.04 -2.04 12.82
C TYR A 310 -6.68 -0.57 13.10
N VAL A 311 -5.88 0.03 12.22
CA VAL A 311 -5.31 1.37 12.42
C VAL A 311 -6.09 2.47 11.69
N ALA A 312 -7.10 2.11 10.88
CA ALA A 312 -8.08 3.10 10.42
C ALA A 312 -8.85 3.71 11.61
N GLY A 313 -8.99 2.95 12.71
CA GLY A 313 -9.49 3.46 13.98
C GLY A 313 -8.63 4.60 14.54
N ASP A 314 -7.30 4.43 14.55
CA ASP A 314 -6.33 5.44 14.98
C ASP A 314 -6.37 6.68 14.09
N LEU A 315 -6.35 6.52 12.77
CA LEU A 315 -6.43 7.64 11.84
C LEU A 315 -7.73 8.42 11.99
N GLY A 316 -8.85 7.71 12.17
CA GLY A 316 -10.14 8.32 12.45
C GLY A 316 -10.16 9.05 13.81
N ALA A 317 -9.49 8.54 14.83
CA ALA A 317 -9.33 9.23 16.11
C ALA A 317 -8.49 10.49 15.96
N ALA A 318 -7.39 10.42 15.21
CA ALA A 318 -6.51 11.56 14.94
C ALA A 318 -7.25 12.69 14.22
N LEU A 319 -8.03 12.38 13.18
CA LEU A 319 -8.85 13.35 12.43
C LEU A 319 -9.91 14.02 13.31
N ARG A 320 -10.48 13.31 14.29
CA ARG A 320 -11.44 13.90 15.24
C ARG A 320 -10.77 14.82 16.26
N LYS A 321 -9.56 14.48 16.71
CA LYS A 321 -8.78 15.30 17.66
C LYS A 321 -8.14 16.51 17.00
N ASN A 322 -7.82 16.41 15.72
CA ASN A 322 -7.19 17.47 14.93
C ASN A 322 -7.99 17.74 13.65
N PRO A 323 -8.94 18.69 13.68
CA PRO A 323 -9.76 19.02 12.50
C PRO A 323 -8.96 19.71 11.38
N TYR A 324 -7.68 20.05 11.59
CA TYR A 324 -6.81 20.55 10.53
C TYR A 324 -6.04 19.44 9.82
N LEU A 325 -5.93 18.25 10.41
CA LEU A 325 -5.26 17.11 9.79
C LEU A 325 -5.89 16.78 8.42
N ARG A 326 -5.05 16.58 7.41
CA ARG A 326 -5.43 16.13 6.07
C ARG A 326 -4.79 14.79 5.72
N VAL A 327 -5.46 14.00 4.89
CA VAL A 327 -4.98 12.67 4.46
C VAL A 327 -5.03 12.57 2.95
N LEU A 328 -3.94 12.11 2.34
CA LEU A 328 -3.89 11.74 0.93
C LEU A 328 -3.67 10.23 0.81
N SER A 329 -4.61 9.52 0.20
CA SER A 329 -4.48 8.12 -0.19
C SER A 329 -4.07 8.03 -1.66
N ALA A 330 -2.89 7.47 -1.92
CA ALA A 330 -2.33 7.29 -3.26
C ALA A 330 -2.30 5.80 -3.62
N ASN A 331 -2.98 5.43 -4.70
CA ASN A 331 -3.31 4.03 -4.98
C ASN A 331 -2.95 3.60 -6.41
N GLY A 332 -2.28 2.46 -6.55
CA GLY A 332 -2.07 1.82 -7.85
C GLY A 332 -3.23 0.89 -8.23
N TYR A 333 -3.75 1.00 -9.45
CA TYR A 333 -4.82 0.11 -9.94
C TYR A 333 -4.41 -1.36 -10.02
N PHE A 334 -3.11 -1.65 -10.19
CA PHE A 334 -2.60 -3.01 -10.48
C PHE A 334 -1.92 -3.67 -9.28
N ASP A 335 -2.17 -3.16 -8.08
CA ASP A 335 -1.59 -3.62 -6.82
C ASP A 335 -2.44 -4.73 -6.17
N LEU A 336 -1.90 -5.96 -6.15
CA LEU A 336 -2.53 -7.11 -5.47
C LEU A 336 -2.07 -7.26 -4.02
N ALA A 337 -1.00 -6.58 -3.62
CA ALA A 337 -0.53 -6.60 -2.24
C ALA A 337 -1.47 -5.82 -1.34
N THR A 338 -1.92 -4.65 -1.83
CA THR A 338 -2.86 -3.74 -1.15
C THR A 338 -3.84 -3.16 -2.17
N PRO A 339 -4.90 -3.90 -2.54
CA PRO A 339 -5.89 -3.42 -3.50
C PRO A 339 -6.49 -2.09 -3.10
N TYR A 340 -6.57 -1.16 -4.06
CA TYR A 340 -7.05 0.20 -3.81
C TYR A 340 -8.46 0.23 -3.19
N PHE A 341 -9.35 -0.67 -3.64
CA PHE A 341 -10.73 -0.67 -3.17
C PHE A 341 -10.84 -1.14 -1.71
N ALA A 342 -9.91 -1.97 -1.24
CA ALA A 342 -9.82 -2.29 0.18
C ALA A 342 -9.39 -1.08 1.03
N THR A 343 -8.51 -0.24 0.48
CA THR A 343 -8.12 1.03 1.12
C THR A 343 -9.26 2.03 1.17
N GLU A 344 -9.99 2.21 0.05
CA GLU A 344 -11.21 3.04 0.01
C GLU A 344 -12.22 2.56 1.06
N TYR A 345 -12.48 1.26 1.10
CA TYR A 345 -13.36 0.66 2.09
C TYR A 345 -12.94 1.00 3.52
N ASP A 346 -11.69 0.74 3.91
CA ASP A 346 -11.24 1.04 5.27
C ASP A 346 -11.35 2.52 5.64
N LEU A 347 -11.01 3.43 4.72
CA LEU A 347 -11.05 4.88 4.96
C LEU A 347 -12.49 5.41 5.05
N ASP A 348 -13.43 4.85 4.29
CA ASP A 348 -14.85 5.19 4.38
C ASP A 348 -15.51 4.67 5.67
N HIS A 349 -14.90 3.69 6.34
CA HIS A 349 -15.41 3.08 7.57
C HIS A 349 -14.77 3.63 8.86
N MET A 350 -14.10 4.79 8.79
CA MET A 350 -13.56 5.47 9.97
C MET A 350 -14.62 6.13 10.87
N MET A 351 -15.91 6.09 10.49
CA MET A 351 -17.05 6.69 11.19
C MET A 351 -16.95 8.22 11.34
N LEU A 352 -16.40 8.90 10.33
CA LEU A 352 -16.20 10.34 10.34
C LEU A 352 -17.47 11.11 9.96
N GLU A 353 -17.71 12.23 10.64
CA GLU A 353 -18.73 13.20 10.25
C GLU A 353 -18.44 13.78 8.84
N PRO A 354 -19.45 14.22 8.07
CA PRO A 354 -19.29 14.74 6.71
C PRO A 354 -18.17 15.78 6.55
N GLN A 355 -18.03 16.68 7.53
CA GLN A 355 -16.98 17.71 7.52
C GLN A 355 -15.57 17.10 7.54
N LEU A 356 -15.33 16.06 8.35
CA LEU A 356 -14.02 15.41 8.45
C LEU A 356 -13.75 14.44 7.30
N ARG A 357 -14.80 13.87 6.68
CA ARG A 357 -14.64 13.04 5.47
C ARG A 357 -13.99 13.83 4.33
N SER A 358 -14.28 15.13 4.23
CA SER A 358 -13.65 16.02 3.22
C SER A 358 -12.14 16.21 3.41
N HIS A 359 -11.56 15.76 4.53
CA HIS A 359 -10.12 15.83 4.78
C HIS A 359 -9.35 14.64 4.22
N VAL A 360 -10.04 13.64 3.67
CA VAL A 360 -9.43 12.46 3.05
C VAL A 360 -9.58 12.58 1.54
N GLU A 361 -8.46 12.66 0.84
CA GLU A 361 -8.39 12.73 -0.62
C GLU A 361 -7.87 11.41 -1.19
N PHE A 362 -8.40 10.98 -2.33
CA PHE A 362 -7.95 9.78 -3.05
C PHE A 362 -7.36 10.15 -4.39
N THR A 363 -6.26 9.48 -4.75
CA THR A 363 -5.63 9.55 -6.08
C THR A 363 -5.33 8.14 -6.57
N PHE A 364 -5.46 7.95 -7.89
CA PHE A 364 -5.33 6.65 -8.53
C PHE A 364 -4.40 6.71 -9.74
N TYR A 365 -3.55 5.70 -9.88
CA TYR A 365 -2.47 5.69 -10.86
C TYR A 365 -2.44 4.40 -11.66
N ASP A 366 -2.04 4.53 -12.93
CA ASP A 366 -1.74 3.43 -13.86
C ASP A 366 -0.42 2.71 -13.47
N SER A 367 -0.38 2.16 -12.26
CA SER A 367 0.77 1.49 -11.65
C SER A 367 0.33 0.47 -10.60
N GLY A 368 1.28 -0.32 -10.08
CA GLY A 368 1.09 -1.13 -8.87
C GLY A 368 1.50 -0.41 -7.59
N HIS A 369 1.96 -1.20 -6.62
CA HIS A 369 2.30 -0.85 -5.24
C HIS A 369 3.31 0.30 -5.12
N MET A 370 4.37 0.20 -5.91
CA MET A 370 5.38 1.22 -6.05
C MET A 370 4.99 2.13 -7.22
N ILE A 371 4.10 3.09 -6.97
CA ILE A 371 3.53 4.01 -7.98
C ILE A 371 4.62 4.64 -8.85
N TYR A 372 5.76 4.93 -8.24
CA TYR A 372 6.91 5.58 -8.88
C TYR A 372 7.66 4.70 -9.90
N LEU A 373 7.31 3.42 -10.06
CA LEU A 373 7.90 2.57 -11.11
C LEU A 373 7.38 2.90 -12.51
N ASN A 374 6.16 3.43 -12.63
CA ASN A 374 5.67 3.98 -13.89
C ASN A 374 6.10 5.46 -13.99
N PRO A 375 6.89 5.88 -15.01
CA PRO A 375 7.34 7.27 -15.13
C PRO A 375 6.22 8.30 -15.27
N GLN A 376 5.12 7.96 -15.94
CA GLN A 376 3.96 8.85 -16.07
C GLN A 376 3.22 8.97 -14.73
N ALA A 377 3.05 7.85 -14.04
CA ALA A 377 2.45 7.84 -12.69
C ALA A 377 3.32 8.59 -11.68
N LEU A 378 4.65 8.49 -11.76
CA LEU A 378 5.59 9.24 -10.91
C LEU A 378 5.40 10.76 -11.06
N ALA A 379 5.31 11.26 -12.30
CA ALA A 379 5.11 12.68 -12.55
C ALA A 379 3.74 13.17 -12.04
N ALA A 380 2.68 12.38 -12.24
CA ALA A 380 1.36 12.66 -11.69
C ALA A 380 1.40 12.66 -10.14
N TYR A 381 2.01 11.64 -9.54
CA TYR A 381 2.11 11.50 -8.09
C TYR A 381 2.88 12.66 -7.45
N HIS A 382 3.99 13.09 -8.08
CA HIS A 382 4.71 14.28 -7.63
C HIS A 382 3.83 15.55 -7.68
N THR A 383 3.06 15.71 -8.75
CA THR A 383 2.12 16.84 -8.89
C THR A 383 1.07 16.84 -7.78
N ASP A 384 0.49 15.68 -7.48
CA ASP A 384 -0.51 15.53 -6.43
C ASP A 384 0.05 15.73 -5.03
N LEU A 385 1.25 15.24 -4.75
CA LEU A 385 1.94 15.49 -3.48
C LEU A 385 2.22 16.98 -3.27
N ASN A 386 2.72 17.67 -4.30
CA ASN A 386 2.97 19.12 -4.24
C ASN A 386 1.68 19.90 -4.01
N ARG A 387 0.60 19.51 -4.71
CA ARG A 387 -0.73 20.09 -4.52
C ARG A 387 -1.20 19.88 -3.08
N PHE A 388 -1.12 18.67 -2.57
CA PHE A 388 -1.56 18.29 -1.22
C PHE A 388 -0.79 19.05 -0.13
N TYR A 389 0.53 19.18 -0.24
CA TYR A 389 1.34 19.93 0.73
C TYR A 389 0.94 21.40 0.72
N ARG A 390 0.84 22.02 -0.47
CA ARG A 390 0.48 23.44 -0.59
C ARG A 390 -0.94 23.72 -0.12
N SER A 391 -1.92 22.89 -0.48
CA SER A 391 -3.32 23.08 -0.08
C SER A 391 -3.49 22.91 1.42
N THR A 392 -2.85 21.90 2.03
CA THR A 392 -2.89 21.68 3.48
C THR A 392 -2.35 22.90 4.23
N LEU A 393 -1.16 23.37 3.87
CA LEU A 393 -0.55 24.53 4.53
C LEU A 393 -1.33 25.84 4.29
N ALA A 394 -1.96 25.99 3.14
CA ALA A 394 -2.81 27.15 2.85
C ALA A 394 -4.07 27.17 3.72
N VAL A 395 -4.68 25.99 3.96
CA VAL A 395 -5.83 25.85 4.87
C VAL A 395 -5.41 26.15 6.31
N ASP A 396 -4.29 25.61 6.76
CA ASP A 396 -3.77 25.86 8.11
C ASP A 396 -3.56 27.36 8.34
N ALA A 397 -2.94 28.08 7.39
CA ALA A 397 -2.73 29.51 7.46
C ALA A 397 -4.03 30.36 7.38
N ALA A 398 -5.11 29.81 6.82
CA ALA A 398 -6.41 30.47 6.75
C ALA A 398 -7.24 30.26 8.03
N GLY A 399 -7.05 29.13 8.71
CA GLY A 399 -7.67 28.83 10.01
C GLY A 399 -7.30 29.85 11.11
N ASP A 400 -6.13 30.47 11.01
CA ASP A 400 -5.68 31.57 11.89
C ASP A 400 -6.45 32.90 11.71
N LYS A 401 -7.39 32.97 10.75
CA LYS A 401 -8.16 34.19 10.43
C LYS A 401 -9.64 34.15 10.84
N GLN A 402 -10.08 33.10 11.54
CA GLN A 402 -11.38 33.03 12.22
C GLN A 402 -11.17 33.07 13.73
#